data_AF-A0A165JKA5-F1
#
_entry.id   AF-A0A165JKA5-F1
#
_cell.length_a   1.000
_cell.length_b   1.000
_cell.length_c   1.000
_cell.angle_alpha   90.00
_cell.angle_beta   90.00
_cell.angle_gamma   90.00
#
_symmetry.space_group_name_H-M   'P 1'
#
loop_
_entity.id
_entity.type
_entity.pdbx_description
1 polymer ?
#
loop_
_entity_poly.entity_id
_entity_poly.type
_entity_poly.pdbx_seq_one_letter_code
_entity_poly.pdbx_strand_id
1 'polypeptide(L)' 'MSADGLGHVATLVRAAKRFPSYRQRLLGRALRIAQQALACNAENRRAIRWLGVIWWQLGERRRGRALLYAAEVKVRRSVY' A
#
# COMPACT_ATOMS: atom_id res chain seq x y z
N MET A 1 -9.39 2.96 16.71
CA MET A 1 -8.09 2.66 16.05
C MET A 1 -7.95 3.56 14.83
N SER A 2 -6.96 4.44 14.83
CA SER A 2 -6.92 5.70 14.06
C SER A 2 -6.84 5.52 12.54
N ALA A 3 -7.60 6.33 11.82
CA ALA A 3 -7.58 6.47 10.35
C ALA A 3 -6.23 7.00 9.79
N ASP A 4 -5.28 7.37 10.66
CA ASP A 4 -4.03 8.05 10.35
C ASP A 4 -2.91 7.18 9.76
N GLY A 5 -2.97 5.85 9.94
CA GLY A 5 -1.88 4.95 9.52
C GLY A 5 -1.57 4.99 8.02
N LEU A 6 -2.58 5.21 7.18
CA LEU A 6 -2.42 5.22 5.72
C LEU A 6 -1.95 6.57 5.17
N GLY A 7 -2.17 7.67 5.90
CA GLY A 7 -1.56 8.97 5.59
C GLY A 7 -0.03 8.89 5.72
N HIS A 8 0.44 8.18 6.74
CA HIS A 8 1.86 7.92 6.96
C HIS A 8 2.49 7.08 5.83
N VAL A 9 1.77 6.09 5.28
CA VAL A 9 2.21 5.29 4.13
C VAL A 9 2.47 6.18 2.91
N ALA A 10 1.57 7.12 2.61
CA ALA A 10 1.73 8.04 1.50
C ALA A 10 3.00 8.89 1.62
N THR A 11 3.27 9.40 2.83
CA THR A 11 4.46 10.19 3.13
C THR A 11 5.74 9.37 2.93
N LEU A 12 5.78 8.12 3.42
CA LEU A 12 6.92 7.23 3.24
C LEU A 12 7.19 6.90 1.77
N VAL A 13 6.13 6.65 0.97
CA VAL A 13 6.28 6.38 -0.46
C VAL A 13 6.79 7.61 -1.22
N ARG A 14 6.33 8.82 -0.88
CA ARG A 14 6.86 10.07 -1.46
C ARG A 14 8.33 10.30 -1.06
N ALA A 15 8.67 10.09 0.21
CA ALA A 15 10.05 10.18 0.68
C ALA A 15 10.96 9.17 -0.04
N ALA A 16 10.47 7.94 -0.29
CA ALA A 16 11.23 6.92 -1.00
C ALA A 16 11.58 7.30 -2.44
N LYS A 17 10.75 8.13 -3.10
CA LYS A 17 11.06 8.71 -4.42
C LYS A 17 12.09 9.83 -4.34
N ARG A 18 12.04 10.63 -3.27
CA ARG A 18 12.94 11.78 -3.06
C ARG A 18 14.34 11.35 -2.60
N PHE A 19 14.44 10.23 -1.87
CA PHE A 19 15.68 9.75 -1.28
C PHE A 19 15.99 8.30 -1.71
N PRO A 20 16.63 8.09 -2.87
CA PRO A 20 16.86 6.75 -3.43
C PRO A 20 17.70 5.86 -2.52
N SER A 21 18.70 6.42 -1.81
CA SER A 21 19.55 5.68 -0.87
C SER A 21 18.78 5.06 0.31
N TYR A 22 17.63 5.64 0.67
CA TYR A 22 16.76 5.13 1.76
C TYR A 22 15.51 4.41 1.24
N ARG A 23 15.39 4.24 -0.09
CA ARG A 23 14.18 3.74 -0.75
C ARG A 23 13.70 2.41 -0.18
N GLN A 24 14.59 1.43 -0.05
CA GLN A 24 14.22 0.10 0.47
C GLN A 24 13.72 0.18 1.92
N ARG A 25 14.38 0.97 2.77
CA ARG A 25 13.99 1.15 4.18
C ARG A 25 12.63 1.84 4.31
N LEU A 26 12.40 2.90 3.53
CA LEU A 26 11.15 3.66 3.52
C LEU A 26 9.98 2.82 2.99
N LEU A 27 10.18 2.11 1.87
CA LEU A 27 9.19 1.19 1.33
C LEU A 27 8.93 0.00 2.25
N GLY A 28 9.95 -0.53 2.94
CA GLY A 28 9.80 -1.59 3.94
C GLY A 28 8.96 -1.15 5.14
N ARG A 29 9.13 0.09 5.63
CA ARG A 29 8.26 0.65 6.68
C ARG A 29 6.83 0.85 6.18
N ALA A 30 6.66 1.39 4.97
CA ALA A 30 5.36 1.56 4.34
C ALA A 30 4.63 0.22 4.17
N LEU A 31 5.38 -0.83 3.80
CA LEU A 31 4.86 -2.19 3.63
C LEU A 31 4.32 -2.74 4.95
N ARG A 32 5.08 -2.63 6.05
CA ARG A 32 4.65 -3.10 7.37
C ARG A 32 3.36 -2.43 7.83
N ILE A 33 3.24 -1.11 7.68
CA ILE A 33 2.04 -0.37 8.09
C ILE A 33 0.83 -0.82 7.25
N ALA A 34 1.00 -0.98 5.93
CA ALA A 34 -0.08 -1.46 5.08
C ALA A 34 -0.50 -2.90 5.40
N GLN A 35 0.45 -3.78 5.75
CA GLN A 35 0.17 -5.15 6.19
C GLN A 35 -0.56 -5.18 7.54
N GLN A 36 -0.15 -4.35 8.51
CA GLN A 36 -0.84 -4.23 9.80
C GLN A 36 -2.28 -3.73 9.63
N ALA A 37 -2.50 -2.76 8.74
CA ALA A 37 -3.84 -2.27 8.42
C ALA A 37 -4.73 -3.37 7.80
N LEU A 38 -4.14 -4.30 7.04
CA LEU A 38 -4.85 -5.47 6.51
C LEU A 38 -5.08 -6.57 7.54
N ALA A 39 -4.15 -6.79 8.45
CA ALA A 39 -4.34 -7.73 9.55
C ALA A 39 -5.48 -7.27 10.48
N CYS A 40 -5.61 -5.96 10.69
CA CYS A 40 -6.72 -5.38 11.46
C CYS A 40 -8.04 -5.39 10.69
N ASN A 41 -8.01 -5.17 9.37
CA ASN A 41 -9.19 -5.21 8.52
C ASN A 41 -8.78 -5.74 7.13
N ALA A 42 -9.07 -7.01 6.89
CA ALA A 42 -8.75 -7.69 5.63
C ALA A 42 -9.43 -7.07 4.40
N GLU A 43 -10.47 -6.26 4.63
CA GLU A 43 -11.22 -5.56 3.61
C GLU A 43 -10.77 -4.13 3.41
N ASN A 44 -9.74 -3.67 4.11
CA ASN A 44 -9.23 -2.32 4.02
C ASN A 44 -8.65 -2.03 2.63
N ARG A 45 -9.52 -1.55 1.75
CA ARG A 45 -9.23 -1.23 0.34
C ARG A 45 -8.03 -0.30 0.17
N ARG A 46 -7.88 0.69 1.06
CA ARG A 46 -6.75 1.64 0.98
C ARG A 46 -5.43 0.92 1.26
N ALA A 47 -5.40 0.00 2.22
CA ALA A 47 -4.23 -0.81 2.51
C ALA A 47 -3.86 -1.73 1.34
N ILE A 48 -4.85 -2.40 0.72
CA ILE A 48 -4.64 -3.23 -0.50
C ILE A 48 -4.04 -2.39 -1.63
N ARG A 49 -4.61 -1.19 -1.88
CA ARG A 49 -4.11 -0.27 -2.91
C ARG A 49 -2.66 0.14 -2.63
N TRP A 50 -2.33 0.51 -1.39
CA TRP A 50 -0.97 0.90 -1.02
C TRP A 50 0.03 -0.23 -1.13
N LEU A 51 -0.34 -1.47 -0.77
CA LEU A 51 0.51 -2.64 -1.04
C LEU A 51 0.83 -2.74 -2.53
N GLY A 52 -0.18 -2.60 -3.39
CA GLY A 52 0.03 -2.62 -4.84
C GLY A 52 1.04 -1.57 -5.34
N VAL A 53 0.94 -0.34 -4.82
CA VAL A 53 1.90 0.74 -5.12
C VAL A 53 3.31 0.40 -4.60
N ILE A 54 3.44 -0.09 -3.38
CA ILE A 54 4.73 -0.41 -2.75
C ILE A 54 5.42 -1.55 -3.51
N TRP A 55 4.71 -2.63 -3.85
CA TRP A 55 5.26 -3.73 -4.64
C TRP A 55 5.68 -3.28 -6.04
N TRP A 56 4.90 -2.43 -6.69
CA TRP A 56 5.32 -1.83 -7.96
C TRP A 56 6.63 -1.04 -7.81
N GLN A 57 6.75 -0.23 -6.76
CA GLN A 57 7.95 0.58 -6.48
C GLN A 57 9.17 -0.29 -6.13
N LEU A 58 8.98 -1.48 -5.56
CA LEU A 58 10.05 -2.44 -5.27
C LEU A 58 10.50 -3.25 -6.51
N GLY A 59 9.83 -3.11 -7.66
CA GLY A 59 10.15 -3.85 -8.88
C GLY A 59 9.27 -5.08 -9.12
N GLU A 60 8.49 -5.49 -8.13
CA GLU A 60 7.53 -6.61 -8.18
C GLU A 60 6.25 -6.22 -8.94
N ARG A 61 6.39 -5.81 -10.21
CA ARG A 61 5.30 -5.22 -11.01
C ARG A 61 4.09 -6.15 -11.17
N ARG A 62 4.29 -7.48 -11.28
CA ARG A 62 3.19 -8.45 -11.38
C ARG A 62 2.34 -8.46 -10.12
N ARG A 63 2.98 -8.55 -8.95
CA ARG A 63 2.31 -8.50 -7.63
C ARG A 63 1.63 -7.16 -7.41
N GLY A 64 2.32 -6.07 -7.74
CA GLY A 64 1.77 -4.72 -7.66
C GLY A 64 0.47 -4.56 -8.46
N ARG A 65 0.45 -5.03 -9.71
CA ARG A 65 -0.76 -5.01 -10.57
C ARG A 65 -1.90 -5.82 -10.00
N ALA A 66 -1.65 -7.05 -9.56
CA ALA A 66 -2.69 -7.92 -9.01
C ALA A 66 -3.39 -7.27 -7.81
N LEU A 67 -2.63 -6.62 -6.93
CA LEU A 67 -3.18 -5.94 -5.75
C LEU A 67 -3.94 -4.66 -6.11
N LEU A 68 -3.44 -3.88 -7.08
CA LEU A 68 -4.17 -2.71 -7.58
C LEU A 68 -5.50 -3.11 -8.21
N TYR A 69 -5.50 -4.17 -9.01
CA TYR A 69 -6.73 -4.73 -9.60
C TYR A 69 -7.70 -5.23 -8.53
N ALA A 70 -7.22 -5.98 -7.53
CA ALA A 70 -8.05 -6.45 -6.42
C ALA A 70 -8.68 -5.28 -5.64
N ALA A 71 -7.92 -4.21 -5.40
CA ALA A 71 -8.44 -3.00 -4.77
C ALA A 71 -9.50 -2.28 -5.62
N GLU A 72 -9.46 -2.41 -6.94
CA GLU A 72 -10.43 -1.86 -7.89
C GLU A 72 -11.70 -2.73 -8.00
N VAL A 73 -11.56 -4.05 -8.02
CA VAL A 73 -12.70 -4.98 -8.04
C VAL A 73 -13.54 -4.84 -6.76
N LYS A 74 -12.91 -4.68 -5.59
CA LYS A 74 -13.63 -4.44 -4.34
C LYS A 74 -14.46 -3.15 -4.34
N VAL A 75 -14.11 -2.16 -5.17
CA VAL A 75 -14.90 -0.92 -5.34
C VAL A 75 -16.24 -1.24 -5.95
N ARG A 76 -16.22 -2.02 -7.02
CA ARG A 76 -17.41 -2.33 -7.80
C ARG A 76 -18.35 -3.25 -7.03
N ARG A 77 -17.81 -4.15 -6.19
CA ARG A 77 -18.61 -5.03 -5.32
C ARG A 77 -19.26 -4.33 -4.12
N SER A 78 -18.73 -3.20 -3.65
CA SER A 78 -19.35 -2.45 -2.54
C SER A 78 -20.48 -1.50 -2.99
N VAL A 79 -20.70 -1.38 -4.30
CA VAL A 79 -21.69 -0.49 -4.92
C VAL A 79 -22.96 -1.26 -5.35
N TYR A 80 -23.01 -2.57 -5.09
CA TYR A 80 -24.16 -3.44 -5.33
C TYR A 80 -24.62 -4.13 -4.06
#